data_AF-A0A562RXS8-F1
#
_entry.id   AF-A0A562RXS8-F1
#
_cell.length_a   1.000
_cell.length_b   1.000
_cell.length_c   1.000
_cell.angle_alpha   90.00
_cell.angle_beta   90.00
_cell.angle_gamma   90.00
#
_symmetry.space_group_name_H-M   'P 1'
#
loop_
_entity.id
_entity.type
_entity.pdbx_description
1 polymer ?
#
loop_
_entity_poly.entity_id
_entity_poly.type
_entity_poly.pdbx_seq_one_letter_code
_entity_poly.pdbx_strand_id
1 'polypeptide(L)'
;MKKKKTLFPAFVLIAALGLSLALFSPVASSDALAEGENLLQNRCTSCHGAGKITRAKKDRNGWERTVRRMEQKGVQLTDAERSLLIHYLATSYGK
;
A
#
# COMPACT_ATOMS: atom_id res chain seq x y z
N MET A 1 68.91 12.09 22.00
CA MET A 1 68.38 11.37 23.20
C MET A 1 67.40 10.28 22.76
N LYS A 2 67.26 9.22 23.56
CA LYS A 2 66.72 7.90 23.21
C LYS A 2 65.19 7.85 23.09
N LYS A 3 64.73 7.00 22.16
CA LYS A 3 63.35 6.56 21.85
C LYS A 3 62.55 6.14 23.09
N LYS A 4 61.22 6.41 23.13
CA LYS A 4 60.18 5.52 23.69
C LYS A 4 58.84 5.74 23.00
N LYS A 5 58.41 4.75 22.19
CA LYS A 5 57.01 4.55 21.81
C LYS A 5 56.36 3.77 22.95
N THR A 6 55.25 4.25 23.49
CA THR A 6 54.43 3.52 24.45
C THR A 6 52.97 3.56 23.99
N LEU A 7 52.40 2.36 23.89
CA LEU A 7 51.07 2.01 23.42
C LEU A 7 50.11 1.95 24.63
N PHE A 8 48.89 2.53 24.50
CA PHE A 8 47.63 2.27 25.25
C PHE A 8 47.61 2.49 26.79
N PRO A 9 46.45 2.59 27.51
CA PRO A 9 45.05 2.44 27.09
C PRO A 9 44.03 3.48 27.69
N ALA A 10 42.78 3.34 27.24
CA ALA A 10 41.53 3.53 27.99
C ALA A 10 40.95 4.93 28.23
N PHE A 11 39.71 5.03 27.74
CA PHE A 11 38.56 5.67 28.38
C PHE A 11 38.31 7.15 28.09
N VAL A 12 37.02 7.41 27.85
CA VAL A 12 36.30 8.69 27.90
C VAL A 12 36.24 9.47 26.57
N LEU A 13 34.99 9.61 26.10
CA LEU A 13 34.44 10.59 25.15
C LEU A 13 34.45 10.24 23.66
N ILE A 14 33.44 9.50 23.18
CA ILE A 14 32.52 10.00 22.12
C ILE A 14 31.14 9.36 22.35
N ALA A 15 30.30 10.01 23.16
CA ALA A 15 28.88 9.75 23.26
C ALA A 15 28.15 10.59 22.20
N ALA A 16 27.70 9.97 21.10
CA ALA A 16 26.65 10.47 20.19
C ALA A 16 26.42 9.49 19.01
N LEU A 17 26.09 8.23 19.27
CA LEU A 17 25.54 7.31 18.25
C LEU A 17 24.06 7.08 18.58
N GLY A 18 23.25 8.11 18.34
CA GLY A 18 21.80 8.09 18.55
C GLY A 18 21.06 8.68 17.36
N LEU A 19 21.44 8.32 16.13
CA LEU A 19 20.84 8.84 14.90
C LEU A 19 19.91 7.80 14.26
N SER A 20 18.63 7.95 14.57
CA SER A 20 17.47 7.68 13.70
C SER A 20 17.31 6.30 13.07
N LEU A 21 16.63 5.39 13.79
CA LEU A 21 15.95 4.22 13.22
C LEU A 21 14.41 4.36 13.25
N ALA A 22 13.88 5.54 12.93
CA ALA A 22 12.44 5.80 13.00
C ALA A 22 11.90 6.50 11.74
N LEU A 23 11.83 5.79 10.60
CA LEU A 23 11.06 6.27 9.43
C LEU A 23 10.26 5.19 8.69
N PHE A 24 10.22 3.94 9.15
CA PHE A 24 9.38 2.93 8.50
C PHE A 24 7.99 2.89 9.16
N SER A 25 7.18 3.92 8.93
CA SER A 25 5.74 3.84 9.21
C SER A 25 5.04 3.17 8.02
N PRO A 26 4.23 2.10 8.23
CA PRO A 26 3.44 1.51 7.17
C PRO A 26 2.22 2.41 6.88
N VAL A 27 2.41 3.47 6.11
CA VAL A 27 1.32 4.34 5.61
C VAL A 27 0.55 3.70 4.44
N ALA A 28 0.80 2.43 4.13
CA ALA A 28 0.31 1.80 2.91
C ALA A 28 -1.22 1.63 2.84
N SER A 29 -1.92 1.49 3.96
CA SER A 29 -3.34 1.08 3.93
C SER A 29 -4.30 2.21 3.56
N SER A 30 -4.15 3.41 4.14
CA SER A 30 -5.04 4.54 3.83
C SER A 30 -4.81 5.04 2.41
N ASP A 31 -3.55 5.11 1.99
CA ASP A 31 -3.17 5.50 0.62
C ASP A 31 -3.70 4.49 -0.40
N ALA A 32 -3.61 3.18 -0.11
CA ALA A 32 -4.18 2.15 -0.98
C ALA A 32 -5.71 2.24 -1.12
N LEU A 33 -6.44 2.64 -0.07
CA LEU A 33 -7.89 2.83 -0.19
C LEU A 33 -8.24 4.06 -1.03
N ALA A 34 -7.51 5.17 -0.86
CA ALA A 34 -7.69 6.35 -1.69
C ALA A 34 -7.38 6.07 -3.16
N GLU A 35 -6.30 5.33 -3.43
CA GLU A 35 -5.94 4.96 -4.80
C GLU A 35 -6.93 3.94 -5.40
N GLY A 36 -7.43 3.00 -4.60
CA GLY A 36 -8.49 2.09 -5.02
C GLY A 36 -9.81 2.80 -5.35
N GLU A 37 -10.17 3.84 -4.61
CA GLU A 37 -11.30 4.71 -4.94
C GLU A 37 -11.09 5.45 -6.25
N ASN A 38 -9.91 6.07 -6.43
CA ASN A 38 -9.56 6.78 -7.66
C ASN A 38 -9.60 5.84 -8.88
N LEU A 39 -9.05 4.63 -8.73
CA LEU A 39 -9.08 3.60 -9.74
C LEU A 39 -10.50 3.18 -10.10
N LEU A 40 -11.38 3.01 -9.12
CA LEU A 40 -12.79 2.71 -9.36
C LEU A 40 -13.47 3.83 -10.16
N GLN A 41 -13.24 5.09 -9.79
CA GLN A 41 -13.81 6.22 -10.52
C GLN A 41 -13.32 6.22 -11.98
N ASN A 42 -12.03 6.06 -12.20
CA ASN A 42 -11.42 6.16 -13.53
C ASN A 42 -11.69 4.96 -14.44
N ARG A 43 -11.77 3.74 -13.88
CA ARG A 43 -11.88 2.51 -14.68
C ARG A 43 -13.29 1.94 -14.74
N CYS A 44 -14.07 2.08 -13.68
CA CYS A 44 -15.34 1.36 -13.56
C CYS A 44 -16.56 2.24 -13.86
N THR A 45 -16.41 3.56 -13.93
CA THR A 45 -17.54 4.47 -14.20
C THR A 45 -17.69 4.88 -15.66
N SER A 46 -16.75 4.48 -16.52
CA SER A 46 -16.74 4.82 -17.96
C SER A 46 -17.93 4.25 -18.73
N CYS A 47 -18.47 3.08 -18.32
CA CYS A 47 -19.62 2.45 -18.97
C CYS A 47 -20.95 2.72 -18.24
N HIS A 48 -20.93 2.96 -16.92
CA HIS A 48 -22.11 3.28 -16.11
C HIS A 48 -21.69 3.85 -14.75
N GLY A 49 -22.55 4.63 -14.09
CA GLY A 49 -22.25 5.18 -12.75
C GLY A 49 -22.01 4.12 -11.66
N ALA A 50 -21.36 4.54 -10.56
CA ALA A 50 -20.97 3.67 -9.44
C ALA A 50 -22.14 3.16 -8.58
N GLY A 51 -23.38 3.57 -8.85
CA GLY A 51 -24.54 3.23 -8.00
C GLY A 51 -24.83 1.73 -7.87
N LYS A 52 -24.43 0.90 -8.84
CA LYS A 52 -24.51 -0.57 -8.70
C LYS A 52 -23.47 -1.13 -7.73
N ILE A 53 -22.32 -0.46 -7.61
CA ILE A 53 -21.21 -0.87 -6.76
C ILE A 53 -21.52 -0.51 -5.31
N THR A 54 -21.90 0.74 -5.05
CA THR A 54 -22.12 1.25 -3.68
C THR A 54 -23.28 0.58 -2.93
N ARG A 55 -24.26 0.04 -3.67
CA ARG A 55 -25.40 -0.72 -3.11
C ARG A 55 -25.11 -2.20 -2.89
N ALA A 56 -24.04 -2.74 -3.46
CA ALA A 56 -23.70 -4.14 -3.31
C ALA A 56 -22.83 -4.36 -2.07
N LYS A 57 -23.06 -5.47 -1.38
CA LYS A 57 -22.18 -5.97 -0.32
C LYS A 57 -21.74 -7.39 -0.66
N LYS A 58 -20.43 -7.61 -0.79
CA LYS A 58 -19.85 -8.89 -1.20
C LYS A 58 -18.57 -9.15 -0.42
N ASP A 59 -18.26 -10.42 -0.21
CA ASP A 59 -16.94 -10.83 0.27
C ASP A 59 -15.88 -10.62 -0.84
N ARG A 60 -14.60 -10.79 -0.48
CA ARG A 60 -13.48 -10.63 -1.43
C ARG A 60 -13.66 -11.47 -2.70
N ASN A 61 -14.06 -12.74 -2.55
CA ASN A 61 -14.28 -13.64 -3.68
C ASN A 61 -15.44 -13.18 -4.57
N GLY A 62 -16.51 -12.65 -3.99
CA GLY A 62 -17.63 -12.08 -4.74
C GLY A 62 -17.25 -10.81 -5.51
N TRP A 63 -16.37 -9.99 -4.95
CA TRP A 63 -15.83 -8.82 -5.65
C TRP A 63 -14.88 -9.22 -6.77
N GLU A 64 -14.00 -10.20 -6.55
CA GLU A 64 -13.13 -10.72 -7.60
C GLU A 64 -13.92 -11.22 -8.81
N ARG A 65 -14.95 -12.06 -8.60
CA ARG A 65 -15.84 -12.51 -9.68
C ARG A 65 -16.51 -11.35 -10.41
N THR A 66 -16.85 -10.28 -9.68
CA THR A 66 -17.45 -9.08 -10.25
C THR A 66 -16.47 -8.34 -11.15
N VAL A 67 -15.24 -8.11 -10.67
CA VAL A 67 -14.19 -7.42 -11.43
C VAL A 67 -13.85 -8.22 -12.69
N ARG A 68 -13.63 -9.53 -12.59
CA ARG A 68 -13.37 -10.42 -13.74
C ARG A 68 -14.47 -10.33 -14.81
N ARG A 69 -15.73 -10.32 -14.37
CA ARG A 69 -16.89 -10.16 -15.27
C ARG A 69 -16.90 -8.79 -15.94
N MET A 70 -16.41 -7.73 -15.31
CA MET A 70 -16.29 -6.40 -15.95
C MET A 70 -15.10 -6.34 -16.92
N GLU A 71 -14.01 -7.05 -16.63
CA GLU A 71 -12.90 -7.19 -17.58
C GLU A 71 -13.35 -7.86 -18.89
N GLN A 72 -14.16 -8.92 -18.79
CA GLN A 72 -14.79 -9.57 -19.95
C GLN A 72 -15.72 -8.65 -20.75
N LYS A 73 -16.17 -7.53 -20.16
CA LYS A 73 -17.01 -6.52 -20.82
C LYS A 73 -16.22 -5.34 -21.37
N GLY A 74 -14.88 -5.35 -21.26
CA GLY A 74 -14.01 -4.38 -21.89
C GLY A 74 -13.26 -3.44 -20.93
N VAL A 75 -13.44 -3.56 -19.61
CA VAL A 75 -12.54 -2.88 -18.67
C VAL A 75 -11.16 -3.53 -18.74
N GLN A 76 -10.11 -2.73 -18.91
CA GLN A 76 -8.74 -3.21 -18.91
C GLN A 76 -8.07 -2.79 -17.61
N LEU A 77 -7.54 -3.77 -16.87
CA LEU A 77 -6.79 -3.57 -15.64
C LEU A 77 -5.51 -4.39 -15.71
N THR A 78 -4.42 -3.81 -15.22
CA THR A 78 -3.21 -4.56 -14.86
C THR A 78 -3.49 -5.46 -13.65
N ASP A 79 -2.60 -6.43 -13.40
CA ASP A 79 -2.72 -7.32 -12.24
C ASP A 79 -2.66 -6.56 -10.90
N ALA A 80 -1.86 -5.49 -10.85
CA ALA A 80 -1.74 -4.61 -9.69
C ALA A 80 -3.03 -3.80 -9.48
N GLU A 81 -3.53 -3.12 -10.52
CA GLU A 81 -4.79 -2.37 -10.47
C GLU A 81 -5.94 -3.28 -10.04
N ARG A 82 -6.03 -4.49 -10.61
CA ARG A 82 -7.07 -5.45 -10.24
C ARG A 82 -7.01 -5.84 -8.78
N SER A 83 -5.81 -6.16 -8.28
CA SER A 83 -5.62 -6.57 -6.90
C SER A 83 -5.97 -5.44 -5.93
N LEU A 84 -5.56 -4.21 -6.26
CA LEU A 84 -5.87 -3.00 -5.51
C LEU A 84 -7.39 -2.72 -5.51
N LEU A 85 -8.04 -2.81 -6.67
CA LEU A 85 -9.48 -2.61 -6.79
C LEU A 85 -10.27 -3.63 -5.97
N ILE A 86 -9.89 -4.92 -6.04
CA ILE A 86 -10.55 -5.97 -5.24
C ILE A 86 -10.34 -5.73 -3.75
N HIS A 87 -9.15 -5.28 -3.34
CA HIS A 87 -8.88 -4.91 -1.95
C HIS A 87 -9.79 -3.76 -1.51
N TYR A 88 -9.82 -2.65 -2.24
CA TYR A 88 -10.68 -1.51 -1.96
C TYR A 88 -12.16 -1.91 -1.88
N LEU A 89 -12.66 -2.66 -2.87
CA LEU A 89 -14.06 -3.08 -2.92
C LEU A 89 -14.44 -3.96 -1.72
N ALA A 90 -13.57 -4.91 -1.35
CA ALA A 90 -13.82 -5.78 -0.20
C ALA A 90 -13.75 -5.01 1.13
N THR A 91 -12.84 -4.05 1.26
CA THR A 91 -12.72 -3.23 2.47
C THR A 91 -13.89 -2.25 2.62
N SER A 92 -14.25 -1.52 1.55
CA SER A 92 -15.26 -0.46 1.60
C SER A 92 -16.70 -1.00 1.45
N TYR A 93 -16.87 -2.10 0.71
CA TYR A 93 -18.18 -2.68 0.38
C TYR A 93 -18.26 -4.17 0.73
N GLY A 94 -17.50 -4.60 1.73
CA GLY A 94 -17.53 -5.94 2.32
C GLY A 94 -18.81 -6.26 3.09
N LYS A 95 -19.16 -7.55 3.19
CA LYS A 95 -20.07 -8.10 4.20
C LYS A 95 -19.33 -9.16 5.03
#